data_AF-A0A5C1AED6-F1
#
_entry.id   AF-A0A5C1AED6-F1
#
_cell.length_a   1.000
_cell.length_b   1.000
_cell.length_c   1.000
_cell.angle_alpha   90.00
_cell.angle_beta   90.00
_cell.angle_gamma   90.00
#
_symmetry.space_group_name_H-M   'P 1'
#
loop_
_entity.id
_entity.type
_entity.pdbx_description
1 polymer ?
#
loop_
_entity_poly.entity_id
_entity_poly.type
_entity_poly.pdbx_seq_one_letter_code
_entity_poly.pdbx_strand_id
1 'polypeptide(L)'
;MRSLLALAVGLMALSFSVVALAEDAKKGETKKLEGKLTCTKCALQETDKCGHALKVKEGDKEVIYYLDDKGGAEKYHGKVCKEDHDATVEGKVVEKDKKHHVESPKVTLK
;
A
#
# COMPACT_ATOMS: atom_id res chain seq x y z
N MET A 1 47.87 -17.08 32.02
CA MET A 1 47.81 -17.01 30.54
C MET A 1 46.75 -15.96 30.21
N ARG A 2 47.16 -14.70 29.97
CA ARG A 2 47.27 -14.09 28.62
C ARG A 2 45.91 -14.14 27.91
N SER A 3 45.12 -13.08 27.91
CA SER A 3 45.26 -11.84 27.11
C SER A 3 44.28 -11.84 25.95
N LEU A 4 43.40 -10.83 25.97
CA LEU A 4 43.12 -9.88 24.87
C LEU A 4 42.50 -10.37 23.53
N LEU A 5 41.70 -9.42 22.99
CA LEU A 5 41.28 -9.16 21.60
C LEU A 5 39.96 -9.82 21.16
N ALA A 6 38.82 -9.12 21.12
CA ALA A 6 38.40 -7.96 20.29
C ALA A 6 37.95 -8.35 18.86
N LEU A 7 36.66 -8.09 18.56
CA LEU A 7 36.07 -7.64 17.27
C LEU A 7 34.52 -7.68 17.45
N ALA A 8 33.79 -6.59 17.68
CA ALA A 8 33.37 -5.53 16.75
C ALA A 8 32.37 -5.99 15.66
N VAL A 9 31.49 -5.04 15.28
CA VAL A 9 30.40 -5.07 14.27
C VAL A 9 29.05 -5.52 14.87
N GLY A 10 28.08 -4.66 15.20
CA GLY A 10 27.70 -3.38 14.61
C GLY A 10 26.64 -3.62 13.53
N LEU A 11 25.36 -3.63 13.91
CA LEU A 11 24.28 -3.33 12.95
C LEU A 11 23.03 -2.85 13.70
N MET A 12 22.96 -1.52 13.83
CA MET A 12 21.76 -0.70 13.64
C MET A 12 20.43 -1.41 13.94
N ALA A 13 19.98 -1.36 15.20
CA ALA A 13 18.56 -1.48 15.48
C ALA A 13 17.87 -0.26 14.86
N LEU A 14 17.45 -0.40 13.60
CA LEU A 14 16.48 0.51 13.01
C LEU A 14 15.19 0.31 13.81
N SER A 15 15.03 1.18 14.80
CA SER A 15 13.75 1.53 15.39
C SER A 15 12.84 2.06 14.28
N PHE A 16 12.27 1.15 13.49
CA PHE A 16 11.01 1.41 12.84
C PHE A 16 10.01 1.52 13.97
N SER A 17 9.64 2.76 14.27
CA SER A 17 8.46 3.09 15.02
C SER A 17 7.33 2.20 14.52
N VAL A 18 7.03 1.17 15.32
CA VAL A 18 5.73 0.51 15.33
C VAL A 18 4.75 1.65 15.59
N VAL A 19 4.20 2.22 14.51
CA VAL A 19 2.99 3.03 14.59
C VAL A 19 1.98 2.11 15.22
N ALA A 20 1.58 2.49 16.43
CA ALA A 20 0.57 1.81 17.21
C ALA A 20 -0.63 1.50 16.32
N LEU A 21 -0.81 0.21 15.98
CA LEU A 21 -2.11 -0.33 15.61
C LEU A 21 -2.92 -0.44 16.91
N ALA A 22 -3.22 0.71 17.50
CA ALA A 22 -4.19 0.83 18.57
C ALA A 22 -5.57 0.54 17.96
N GLU A 23 -6.08 -0.65 18.25
CA GLU A 23 -7.40 -0.81 18.87
C GLU A 23 -8.44 0.29 18.55
N ASP A 24 -9.18 0.19 17.44
CA ASP A 24 -10.62 0.45 17.48
C ASP A 24 -11.29 -0.14 16.24
N ALA A 25 -12.19 -1.09 16.47
CA ALA A 25 -13.13 -1.58 15.48
C ALA A 25 -14.21 -0.50 15.21
N LYS A 26 -13.81 0.68 14.73
CA LYS A 26 -14.72 1.72 14.25
C LYS A 26 -14.84 1.66 12.74
N LYS A 27 -15.97 1.08 12.32
CA LYS A 27 -16.59 1.21 11.00
C LYS A 27 -16.52 2.66 10.51
N GLY A 28 -15.47 3.04 9.76
CA GLY A 28 -15.41 4.36 9.12
C GLY A 28 -14.08 5.10 9.06
N GLU A 29 -12.99 4.61 9.64
CA GLU A 29 -11.76 5.43 9.68
C GLU A 29 -11.02 5.45 8.34
N THR A 30 -10.72 6.67 7.87
CA THR A 30 -9.87 6.93 6.71
C THR A 30 -8.47 6.42 7.01
N LYS A 31 -8.03 5.38 6.30
CA LYS A 31 -6.66 4.86 6.40
C LYS A 31 -5.79 5.47 5.32
N LYS A 32 -4.58 5.85 5.71
CA LYS A 32 -3.50 6.21 4.80
C LYS A 32 -2.66 4.97 4.52
N LEU A 33 -2.67 4.54 3.27
CA LEU A 33 -1.93 3.39 2.78
C LEU A 33 -0.84 3.87 1.81
N GLU A 34 0.35 3.32 1.92
CA GLU A 34 1.48 3.64 1.04
C GLU A 34 1.89 2.36 0.31
N GLY A 35 2.02 2.44 -1.01
CA GLY A 35 2.30 1.27 -1.83
C GLY A 35 2.48 1.62 -3.29
N LYS A 36 2.43 0.59 -4.14
CA LYS A 36 2.47 0.78 -5.60
C LYS A 36 1.09 0.77 -6.18
N LEU A 37 0.70 1.89 -6.77
CA LEU A 37 -0.54 2.03 -7.52
C LEU A 37 -0.39 1.31 -8.85
N THR A 38 -1.34 0.42 -9.14
CA THR A 38 -1.32 -0.49 -10.28
C THR A 38 -2.67 -0.49 -10.99
N CYS A 39 -2.67 -0.79 -12.28
CA CYS A 39 -3.88 -0.88 -13.08
C CYS A 39 -4.54 -2.26 -12.92
N THR A 40 -5.78 -2.31 -12.43
CA THR A 40 -6.50 -3.57 -12.16
C THR A 40 -6.81 -4.36 -13.43
N LYS A 41 -6.91 -3.66 -14.56
CA LYS A 41 -7.12 -4.27 -15.87
C LYS A 41 -5.82 -4.73 -16.53
N CYS A 42 -4.86 -3.82 -16.69
CA CYS A 42 -3.67 -4.10 -17.50
C CYS A 42 -2.62 -4.89 -16.72
N ALA A 43 -2.38 -4.53 -15.46
CA ALA A 43 -1.33 -5.14 -14.65
C ALA A 43 -1.83 -6.36 -13.88
N LEU A 44 -3.06 -6.31 -13.32
CA LEU A 44 -3.64 -7.43 -12.57
C LEU A 44 -4.51 -8.36 -13.42
N GLN A 45 -5.04 -7.89 -14.55
CA GLN A 45 -5.95 -8.67 -15.42
C GLN A 45 -7.20 -9.21 -14.69
N GLU A 46 -7.64 -8.53 -13.63
CA GLU A 46 -8.79 -8.95 -12.82
C GLU A 46 -10.08 -8.20 -13.14
N THR A 47 -10.01 -7.12 -13.92
CA THR A 47 -11.18 -6.29 -14.28
C THR A 47 -11.24 -5.98 -15.77
N ASP A 48 -12.45 -6.01 -16.36
CA ASP A 48 -12.65 -5.66 -17.78
C ASP A 48 -12.48 -4.17 -18.08
N LYS A 49 -12.71 -3.31 -17.07
CA LYS A 49 -12.59 -1.86 -17.15
C LYS A 49 -11.33 -1.39 -16.43
N CYS A 50 -10.73 -0.29 -16.91
CA CYS A 50 -9.61 0.36 -16.24
C CYS A 50 -10.04 0.81 -14.85
N GLY A 51 -9.36 0.31 -13.84
CA GLY A 51 -9.47 0.71 -12.44
C GLY A 51 -8.08 0.70 -11.82
N HIS A 52 -7.99 1.13 -10.56
CA HIS A 52 -6.72 1.20 -9.86
C HIS A 52 -6.77 0.38 -8.58
N ALA A 53 -5.62 -0.18 -8.21
CA ALA A 53 -5.41 -0.84 -6.94
C ALA A 53 -4.07 -0.42 -6.36
N LEU A 54 -3.96 -0.41 -5.04
CA LEU A 54 -2.73 -0.16 -4.33
C LEU A 54 -2.18 -1.48 -3.80
N LYS A 55 -0.96 -1.83 -4.22
CA LYS A 55 -0.18 -2.95 -3.70
C LYS A 55 0.63 -2.48 -2.51
N VAL A 56 0.23 -2.91 -1.32
CA VAL A 56 0.89 -2.57 -0.06
C VAL A 56 1.67 -3.80 0.42
N LYS A 57 2.93 -3.62 0.80
CA LYS A 57 3.71 -4.69 1.42
C LYS A 57 3.44 -4.71 2.91
N GLU A 58 2.75 -5.73 3.39
CA GLU A 58 2.55 -6.00 4.81
C GLU A 58 3.43 -7.20 5.21
N GLY A 59 4.62 -6.89 5.73
CA GLY A 59 5.66 -7.89 5.99
C GLY A 59 6.16 -8.54 4.70
N ASP A 60 6.10 -9.88 4.64
CA ASP A 60 6.50 -10.68 3.48
C ASP A 60 5.39 -10.84 2.42
N LYS A 61 4.20 -10.28 2.68
CA LYS A 61 3.03 -10.44 1.80
C LYS A 61 2.68 -9.14 1.10
N GLU A 62 2.24 -9.26 -0.14
CA GLU A 62 1.65 -8.16 -0.89
C GLU A 62 0.13 -8.22 -0.75
N VAL A 63 -0.46 -7.15 -0.20
CA VAL A 63 -1.89 -6.98 -0.04
C VAL A 63 -2.38 -5.98 -1.08
N ILE A 64 -3.42 -6.37 -1.82
CA ILE A 64 -4.01 -5.55 -2.88
C ILE A 64 -5.26 -4.85 -2.35
N TYR A 65 -5.26 -3.52 -2.42
CA TYR A 65 -6.38 -2.66 -2.07
C TYR A 65 -6.97 -2.04 -3.33
N TYR A 66 -8.16 -2.47 -3.75
CA TYR A 66 -8.84 -1.92 -4.92
C TYR A 66 -9.39 -0.53 -4.60
N LEU A 67 -9.24 0.41 -5.52
CA LEU A 67 -9.73 1.77 -5.35
C LEU A 67 -11.12 1.89 -5.99
N ASP A 68 -12.07 2.44 -5.25
CA ASP A 68 -13.37 2.84 -5.79
C ASP A 68 -13.25 4.26 -6.38
N ASP A 69 -12.52 4.34 -7.50
CA ASP A 69 -12.23 5.57 -8.24
C ASP A 69 -12.96 5.62 -9.59
N LYS A 70 -12.80 6.72 -10.36
CA LYS A 70 -13.43 6.83 -11.69
C LYS A 70 -12.71 6.02 -12.77
N GLY A 71 -11.74 5.19 -12.40
CA GLY A 71 -10.98 4.33 -13.27
C GLY A 71 -10.20 5.12 -14.31
N GLY A 72 -10.38 4.77 -15.58
CA GLY A 72 -9.72 5.44 -16.70
C GLY A 72 -9.92 6.96 -16.80
N ALA A 73 -10.92 7.51 -16.11
CA ALA A 73 -11.19 8.95 -16.06
C ALA A 73 -10.39 9.71 -14.99
N GLU A 74 -9.62 9.02 -14.15
CA GLU A 74 -8.78 9.64 -13.14
C GLU A 74 -7.56 10.33 -13.75
N LYS A 75 -7.15 11.45 -13.14
CA LYS A 75 -6.03 12.28 -13.64
C LYS A 75 -4.69 11.52 -13.65
N TYR A 76 -4.55 10.54 -12.78
CA TYR A 76 -3.35 9.71 -12.67
C TYR A 76 -3.36 8.47 -13.57
N HIS A 77 -4.49 8.17 -14.24
CA HIS A 77 -4.62 6.96 -15.06
C HIS A 77 -3.55 6.86 -16.14
N GLY A 78 -3.26 7.96 -16.85
CA GLY A 78 -2.28 7.95 -17.95
C GLY A 78 -0.87 7.54 -17.52
N LYS A 79 -0.51 7.75 -16.25
CA LYS A 79 0.77 7.33 -15.66
C LYS A 79 0.71 5.86 -15.24
N VAL A 80 -0.32 5.49 -14.48
CA VAL A 80 -0.47 4.15 -13.88
C VAL A 80 -0.86 3.05 -14.87
N CYS A 81 -1.46 3.43 -16.00
CA CYS A 81 -1.87 2.47 -17.03
C CYS A 81 -0.67 1.81 -17.74
N LYS A 82 0.50 2.46 -17.72
CA LYS A 82 1.73 2.01 -18.40
C LYS A 82 2.70 1.30 -17.45
N GLU A 83 2.76 1.76 -16.21
CA GLU A 83 3.67 1.23 -15.19
C GLU A 83 3.10 1.42 -13.78
N ASP A 84 3.60 0.63 -12.83
CA ASP A 84 3.26 0.78 -11.43
C ASP A 84 4.01 1.98 -10.84
N HIS A 85 3.30 2.86 -10.15
CA HIS A 85 3.90 4.04 -9.50
C HIS A 85 3.73 3.99 -7.99
N ASP A 86 4.78 4.37 -7.26
CA ASP A 86 4.67 4.57 -5.82
C ASP A 86 3.68 5.71 -5.52
N ALA A 87 2.69 5.39 -4.70
CA ALA A 87 1.61 6.30 -4.35
C ALA A 87 1.19 6.12 -2.90
N THR A 88 0.60 7.18 -2.38
CA THR A 88 -0.10 7.19 -1.12
C THR A 88 -1.59 7.32 -1.40
N VAL A 89 -2.39 6.42 -0.85
CA VAL A 89 -3.85 6.46 -0.94
C VAL A 89 -4.42 6.66 0.44
N GLU A 90 -5.24 7.69 0.58
CA GLU A 90 -6.02 7.92 1.79
C GLU A 90 -7.48 7.65 1.50
N GLY A 91 -8.12 6.75 2.24
CA GLY A 91 -9.53 6.47 2.04
C GLY A 91 -10.08 5.47 3.04
N LYS A 92 -11.38 5.23 2.96
CA LYS A 92 -12.05 4.32 3.88
C LYS A 92 -11.92 2.90 3.34
N VAL A 93 -11.12 2.08 4.03
CA VAL A 93 -10.95 0.66 3.68
C VAL A 93 -12.19 -0.11 4.13
N VAL A 94 -12.81 -0.81 3.19
CA VAL A 94 -13.94 -1.70 3.41
C VAL A 94 -13.64 -3.05 2.77
N GLU A 95 -14.03 -4.13 3.42
CA GLU A 95 -14.03 -5.44 2.77
C GLU A 95 -15.33 -5.61 1.98
N LYS A 96 -15.19 -5.82 0.67
CA LYS A 96 -16.27 -6.21 -0.25
C LYS A 96 -15.80 -7.45 -0.99
N ASP A 97 -16.65 -8.47 -1.08
CA ASP A 97 -16.36 -9.67 -1.86
C ASP A 97 -15.04 -10.38 -1.46
N LYS A 98 -14.71 -10.37 -0.16
CA LYS A 98 -13.44 -10.90 0.39
C LYS A 98 -12.17 -10.20 -0.14
N LYS A 99 -12.32 -9.02 -0.76
CA LYS A 99 -11.25 -8.15 -1.23
C LYS A 99 -11.29 -6.83 -0.45
N HIS A 100 -10.13 -6.20 -0.28
CA HIS A 100 -10.06 -4.88 0.34
C HIS A 100 -10.35 -3.81 -0.72
N HIS A 101 -11.38 -3.00 -0.49
CA HIS A 101 -11.74 -1.85 -1.32
C HIS A 101 -11.51 -0.55 -0.53
N VAL A 102 -11.12 0.51 -1.22
CA VAL A 102 -10.92 1.84 -0.64
C VAL A 102 -11.96 2.77 -1.23
N GLU A 103 -12.91 3.20 -0.41
CA GLU A 103 -13.94 4.17 -0.79
C GLU A 103 -13.40 5.59 -0.65
N SER A 104 -13.81 6.47 -1.57
CA SER A 104 -13.33 7.85 -1.67
C SER A 104 -11.79 7.96 -1.62
N PRO A 105 -11.06 7.22 -2.48
CA PRO A 105 -9.62 7.17 -2.44
C PRO A 105 -9.02 8.51 -2.90
N LYS A 106 -8.28 9.16 -2.01
CA LYS A 106 -7.45 10.31 -2.33
C LYS A 106 -6.05 9.82 -2.65
N VAL A 107 -5.74 9.81 -3.94
CA VAL A 107 -4.46 9.32 -4.47
C VAL A 107 -3.46 10.47 -4.59
N THR A 108 -2.29 10.28 -4.01
CA THR A 108 -1.11 11.14 -4.17
C THR A 108 0.01 10.32 -4.77
N LEU A 109 0.35 10.58 -6.03
CA LEU A 109 1.52 9.98 -6.67
C LEU A 109 2.80 10.58 -6.07
N LYS A 110 3.82 9.77 -5.81
CA LYS A 110 5.14 10.21 -5.37
C LYS A 110 6.08 10.47 -6.55
#